data_AF-A0A6G8QEH9-F1
#
_entry.id   AF-A0A6G8QEH9-F1
#
_cell.length_a   1.000
_cell.length_b   1.000
_cell.length_c   1.000
_cell.angle_alpha   90.00
_cell.angle_beta   90.00
_cell.angle_gamma   90.00
#
_symmetry.space_group_name_H-M   'P 1'
#
loop_
_entity.id
_entity.type
_entity.pdbx_description
1 polymer ?
#
loop_
_entity_poly.entity_id
_entity_poly.type
_entity_poly.pdbx_seq_one_letter_code
_entity_poly.pdbx_strand_id
1 'polypeptide(L)'
;MGAYAKRAALVLVIAILAVDVFLAFRFYGNIKTAEGGLDVPRATTIAEPENTAPRSAEPTEIRAKESDPNKEAAFLHRATAGNTVANSTYFDHPMTTGKPGAFVIAEGPSDYEREIGVWYDGSRGRWAVFNQDRSPMPEGTAFRVVVSEGKNGIVHRAKPGNIVENGTFLDDPLTNEKPGVELAVTQNWNPGGVGNTYNDHPVGVRYDDDRDRWEVFNEDRAPMPPGAAFNVSLTRTP
;
A
#
# COMPACT_ATOMS: atom_id res chain seq x y z
N MET A 1 -10.05 49.05 -4.07
CA MET A 1 -10.01 47.65 -3.59
C MET A 1 -9.04 46.83 -4.44
N GLY A 2 -7.74 47.13 -4.61
CA GLY A 2 -6.77 47.78 -3.74
C GLY A 2 -5.75 46.72 -3.33
N ALA A 3 -4.52 46.77 -3.86
CA ALA A 3 -3.43 45.77 -3.77
C ALA A 3 -3.15 45.13 -2.39
N TYR A 4 -3.73 45.66 -1.31
CA TYR A 4 -3.73 45.14 0.04
C TYR A 4 -4.40 43.76 0.21
N ALA A 5 -5.52 43.49 -0.46
CA ALA A 5 -6.21 42.19 -0.31
C ALA A 5 -5.40 41.01 -0.90
N LYS A 6 -4.68 41.25 -2.01
CA LYS A 6 -3.80 40.25 -2.63
C LYS A 6 -2.53 40.00 -1.82
N ARG A 7 -2.01 41.04 -1.13
CA ARG A 7 -0.85 40.92 -0.24
C ARG A 7 -1.19 40.19 1.06
N ALA A 8 -2.38 40.39 1.62
CA ALA A 8 -2.84 39.67 2.80
C ALA A 8 -3.05 38.16 2.54
N ALA A 9 -3.60 37.79 1.38
CA ALA A 9 -3.77 36.39 0.99
C ALA A 9 -2.42 35.68 0.74
N LEU A 10 -1.44 36.37 0.13
CA LEU A 10 -0.10 35.82 -0.11
C LEU A 10 0.69 35.62 1.21
N VAL A 11 0.57 36.55 2.17
CA VAL A 11 1.19 36.42 3.49
C VAL A 11 0.57 35.28 4.29
N LEU A 12 -0.75 35.05 4.17
CA LEU A 12 -1.43 33.94 4.83
C LEU A 12 -1.01 32.56 4.27
N VAL A 13 -0.84 32.44 2.95
CA VAL A 13 -0.35 31.21 2.31
C VAL A 13 1.12 30.92 2.65
N ILE A 14 1.97 31.96 2.71
CA ILE A 14 3.37 31.81 3.13
C ILE A 14 3.47 31.45 4.62
N ALA A 15 2.59 31.99 5.48
CA ALA A 15 2.54 31.63 6.89
C ALA A 15 2.10 30.17 7.12
N ILE A 16 1.15 29.66 6.33
CA ILE A 16 0.71 28.25 6.41
C ILE A 16 1.83 27.30 5.94
N LEU A 17 2.52 27.63 4.84
CA LEU A 17 3.66 26.81 4.36
C LEU A 17 4.88 26.89 5.30
N ALA A 18 5.11 28.02 5.98
CA ALA A 18 6.21 28.16 6.94
C ALA A 18 5.95 27.40 8.26
N VAL A 19 4.69 27.23 8.67
CA VAL A 19 4.32 26.41 9.84
C VAL A 19 4.58 24.92 9.55
N ASP A 20 4.31 24.44 8.33
CA ASP A 20 4.59 23.04 7.94
C ASP A 20 6.11 22.74 7.85
N VAL A 21 6.94 23.67 7.38
CA VAL A 21 8.41 23.50 7.35
C VAL A 21 9.02 23.61 8.76
N PHE A 22 8.48 24.46 9.64
CA PHE A 22 8.98 24.62 11.01
C PHE A 22 8.64 23.43 11.92
N LEU A 23 7.48 22.79 11.73
CA LEU A 23 7.13 21.56 12.46
C LEU A 23 7.96 20.35 11.99
N ALA A 24 8.32 20.29 10.70
CA ALA A 24 9.25 19.28 10.19
C ALA A 24 10.67 19.42 10.77
N PHE A 25 11.19 20.64 10.96
CA PHE A 25 12.55 20.85 11.47
C PHE A 25 12.72 20.64 12.99
N ARG A 26 11.66 20.84 13.80
CA ARG A 26 11.75 20.67 15.27
C ARG A 26 11.76 19.20 15.73
N PHE A 27 11.35 18.25 14.89
CA PHE A 27 11.31 16.82 15.25
C PHE A 27 12.49 15.98 14.73
N TYR A 28 13.25 16.45 13.74
CA TYR A 28 14.43 15.74 13.21
C TYR A 28 15.75 16.05 13.95
N GLY A 29 15.72 16.84 15.04
CA GLY A 29 16.92 17.37 15.69
C GLY A 29 17.42 16.67 16.95
N ASN A 30 16.84 15.56 17.43
CA ASN A 30 17.33 14.87 18.63
C ASN A 30 17.05 13.37 18.63
N ILE A 31 17.94 12.59 18.00
CA ILE A 31 18.18 11.21 18.43
C ILE A 31 19.57 11.21 19.08
N LYS A 32 19.60 11.36 20.40
CA LYS A 32 20.79 11.03 21.20
C LYS A 32 20.77 9.52 21.45
N THR A 33 21.86 8.87 21.07
CA THR A 33 22.18 7.48 21.41
C THR A 33 22.13 7.30 22.92
N ALA A 34 21.28 6.40 23.42
CA ALA A 34 21.29 5.95 24.80
C ALA A 34 21.82 4.51 24.81
N GLU A 35 23.11 4.35 25.08
CA GLU A 35 23.70 3.10 25.52
C GLU A 35 23.71 3.07 27.05
N GLY A 36 23.36 1.93 27.67
CA GLY A 36 23.69 1.68 29.07
C GLY A 36 22.74 0.77 29.86
N GLY A 37 23.06 -0.52 29.89
CA GLY A 37 23.10 -1.34 31.11
C GLY A 37 21.79 -1.80 31.76
N LEU A 38 21.44 -3.07 31.58
CA LEU A 38 20.67 -3.84 32.56
C LEU A 38 21.52 -5.01 33.06
N ASP A 39 21.83 -4.97 34.35
CA ASP A 39 22.60 -5.96 35.11
C ASP A 39 21.89 -7.32 35.15
N VAL A 40 22.62 -8.38 34.81
CA VAL A 40 22.19 -9.78 34.99
C VAL A 40 22.95 -10.35 36.19
N PRO A 41 22.27 -10.85 37.24
CA PRO A 41 22.97 -11.49 38.35
C PRO A 41 23.54 -12.86 37.97
N ARG A 42 24.76 -13.09 38.48
CA ARG A 42 25.69 -14.19 38.19
C ARG A 42 25.25 -15.52 38.80
N ALA A 43 25.35 -16.59 38.02
CA ALA A 43 25.14 -17.98 38.44
C ALA A 43 26.22 -18.47 39.43
N THR A 44 25.83 -19.32 40.38
CA THR A 44 26.74 -20.12 41.22
C THR A 44 26.55 -21.61 40.89
N THR A 45 27.68 -22.26 40.58
CA THR A 45 27.87 -23.65 40.14
C THR A 45 27.90 -24.64 41.31
N ILE A 46 27.35 -25.86 41.14
CA ILE A 46 27.95 -27.11 41.66
C ILE A 46 27.65 -28.26 40.68
N ALA A 47 28.64 -29.13 40.43
CA ALA A 47 28.71 -30.12 39.36
C ALA A 47 28.46 -31.58 39.82
N GLU A 48 27.87 -32.37 38.90
CA GLU A 48 28.11 -33.79 38.47
C GLU A 48 28.07 -35.00 39.46
N PRO A 49 27.73 -36.25 39.00
CA PRO A 49 28.50 -36.96 37.95
C PRO A 49 27.74 -37.81 36.88
N GLU A 50 28.37 -37.82 35.70
CA GLU A 50 28.68 -38.90 34.73
C GLU A 50 27.65 -39.95 34.20
N ASN A 51 27.49 -39.88 32.87
CA ASN A 51 27.68 -40.94 31.86
C ASN A 51 26.59 -42.01 31.60
N THR A 52 25.95 -41.93 30.42
CA THR A 52 25.93 -42.91 29.31
C THR A 52 24.65 -42.78 28.45
N ALA A 53 24.80 -42.47 27.16
CA ALA A 53 23.71 -42.59 26.18
C ALA A 53 23.63 -44.04 25.66
N PRO A 54 22.44 -44.54 25.24
CA PRO A 54 22.12 -44.42 23.80
C PRO A 54 20.61 -44.31 23.42
N ARG A 55 20.38 -43.72 22.23
CA ARG A 55 19.31 -43.91 21.22
C ARG A 55 17.80 -43.97 21.60
N SER A 56 17.07 -43.10 20.89
CA SER A 56 15.72 -43.25 20.30
C SER A 56 14.48 -43.11 21.21
N ALA A 57 13.82 -41.95 21.07
CA ALA A 57 12.36 -41.83 20.94
C ALA A 57 12.05 -40.45 20.33
N GLU A 58 11.49 -40.41 19.13
CA GLU A 58 10.94 -39.20 18.51
C GLU A 58 9.69 -38.73 19.29
N PRO A 59 9.56 -37.45 19.67
CA PRO A 59 8.29 -36.92 20.15
C PRO A 59 7.43 -36.46 18.97
N THR A 60 6.45 -37.31 18.65
CA THR A 60 5.17 -37.05 17.97
C THR A 60 4.90 -35.58 17.60
N GLU A 61 4.91 -35.31 16.29
CA GLU A 61 4.47 -34.07 15.67
C GLU A 61 3.01 -33.76 16.08
N ILE A 62 2.80 -32.76 16.94
CA ILE A 62 1.49 -32.12 17.01
C ILE A 62 1.37 -31.32 15.71
N ARG A 63 0.66 -31.89 14.74
CA ARG A 63 0.28 -31.23 13.49
C ARG A 63 -0.39 -29.91 13.83
N ALA A 64 0.38 -28.82 13.79
CA ALA A 64 -0.17 -27.48 13.69
C ALA A 64 -1.07 -27.50 12.46
N LYS A 65 -2.37 -27.20 12.65
CA LYS A 65 -3.23 -26.82 11.54
C LYS A 65 -2.49 -25.70 10.81
N GLU A 66 -2.12 -25.95 9.57
CA GLU A 66 -1.61 -24.95 8.65
C GLU A 66 -2.53 -23.74 8.72
N SER A 67 -2.00 -22.62 9.26
CA SER A 67 -2.70 -21.34 9.27
C SER A 67 -3.03 -21.00 7.83
N ASP A 68 -4.29 -20.67 7.54
CA ASP A 68 -4.76 -20.31 6.21
C ASP A 68 -3.70 -19.49 5.45
N PRO A 69 -3.07 -20.07 4.41
CA PRO A 69 -1.90 -19.48 3.77
C PRO A 69 -2.22 -18.23 2.97
N ASN A 70 -3.50 -17.89 2.79
CA ASN A 70 -3.94 -16.70 2.08
C ASN A 70 -4.87 -15.87 2.96
N LYS A 71 -4.34 -15.39 4.09
CA LYS A 71 -5.08 -14.48 4.97
C LYS A 71 -5.48 -13.24 4.15
N GLU A 72 -6.74 -13.19 3.80
CA GLU A 72 -7.40 -12.17 3.00
C GLU A 72 -8.69 -11.77 3.69
N ALA A 73 -9.06 -10.50 3.60
CA ALA A 73 -10.34 -10.00 4.05
C ALA A 73 -10.93 -9.05 3.02
N ALA A 74 -12.22 -9.20 2.75
CA ALA A 74 -12.99 -8.27 1.93
C ALA A 74 -14.07 -7.61 2.79
N PHE A 75 -14.21 -6.29 2.67
CA PHE A 75 -15.21 -5.52 3.40
C PHE A 75 -15.68 -4.32 2.59
N LEU A 76 -16.86 -3.80 2.92
CA LEU A 76 -17.36 -2.56 2.36
C LEU A 76 -16.90 -1.39 3.25
N HIS A 77 -16.12 -0.47 2.68
CA HIS A 77 -15.68 0.76 3.33
C HIS A 77 -16.55 1.93 2.88
N ARG A 78 -17.18 2.65 3.82
CA ARG A 78 -18.03 3.80 3.51
C ARG A 78 -17.37 5.11 3.94
N ALA A 79 -17.32 6.08 3.03
CA ALA A 79 -16.94 7.44 3.33
C ALA A 79 -17.97 8.09 4.28
N THR A 80 -17.50 8.67 5.38
CA THR A 80 -18.28 9.38 6.39
C THR A 80 -17.56 10.66 6.77
N ALA A 81 -18.27 11.63 7.35
CA ALA A 81 -17.62 12.83 7.90
C ALA A 81 -16.50 12.51 8.92
N GLY A 82 -16.57 11.37 9.63
CA GLY A 82 -15.60 10.98 10.64
C GLY A 82 -14.35 10.27 10.12
N ASN A 83 -14.36 9.80 8.86
CA ASN A 83 -13.24 9.08 8.27
C ASN A 83 -12.73 9.69 6.97
N THR A 84 -13.29 10.83 6.53
CA THR A 84 -12.91 11.52 5.31
C THR A 84 -12.11 12.78 5.62
N VAL A 85 -11.00 12.97 4.90
CA VAL A 85 -10.23 14.22 4.88
C VAL A 85 -9.92 14.56 3.43
N ALA A 86 -10.37 15.73 2.98
CA ALA A 86 -10.22 16.20 1.61
C ALA A 86 -10.72 15.15 0.59
N ASN A 87 -9.84 14.63 -0.27
CA ASN A 87 -10.13 13.66 -1.32
C ASN A 87 -9.98 12.19 -0.89
N SER A 88 -9.77 11.93 0.41
CA SER A 88 -9.44 10.59 0.92
C SER A 88 -10.40 10.15 2.03
N THR A 89 -10.76 8.86 2.05
CA THR A 89 -11.45 8.21 3.17
C THR A 89 -10.61 7.06 3.75
N TYR A 90 -10.43 7.07 5.06
CA TYR A 90 -9.52 6.19 5.79
C TYR A 90 -10.26 5.01 6.42
N PHE A 91 -9.60 3.84 6.42
CA PHE A 91 -10.12 2.63 7.04
C PHE A 91 -9.07 1.99 7.95
N ASP A 92 -9.55 1.22 8.93
CA ASP A 92 -8.70 0.41 9.80
C ASP A 92 -8.96 -1.06 9.57
N HIS A 93 -7.88 -1.84 9.51
CA HIS A 93 -7.96 -3.28 9.50
C HIS A 93 -6.69 -3.85 10.15
N PRO A 94 -6.75 -4.97 10.91
CA PRO A 94 -5.56 -5.58 11.49
C PRO A 94 -4.44 -5.93 10.50
N MET A 95 -4.77 -6.03 9.20
CA MET A 95 -3.81 -6.29 8.12
C MET A 95 -3.23 -5.03 7.46
N THR A 96 -3.79 -3.84 7.73
CA THR A 96 -3.37 -2.58 7.07
C THR A 96 -2.90 -1.51 8.06
N THR A 97 -3.47 -1.44 9.27
CA THR A 97 -3.12 -0.43 10.27
C THR A 97 -1.67 -0.60 10.72
N GLY A 98 -0.87 0.46 10.59
CA GLY A 98 0.56 0.48 10.89
C GLY A 98 1.43 -0.27 9.87
N LYS A 99 0.87 -0.73 8.74
CA LYS A 99 1.52 -1.63 7.79
C LYS A 99 1.60 -0.99 6.39
N PRO A 100 2.66 -0.21 6.09
CA PRO A 100 2.86 0.39 4.76
C PRO A 100 3.06 -0.64 3.64
N GLY A 101 3.46 -1.87 3.99
CA GLY A 101 3.63 -2.98 3.05
C GLY A 101 2.38 -3.83 2.85
N ALA A 102 1.22 -3.45 3.39
CA ALA A 102 -0.02 -4.19 3.19
C ALA A 102 -0.47 -4.12 1.72
N PHE A 103 -1.06 -5.20 1.23
CA PHE A 103 -1.62 -5.26 -0.11
C PHE A 103 -3.11 -4.90 -0.08
N VAL A 104 -3.51 -3.93 -0.88
CA VAL A 104 -4.89 -3.38 -0.88
C VAL A 104 -5.41 -3.26 -2.30
N ILE A 105 -6.56 -3.86 -2.56
CA ILE A 105 -7.37 -3.64 -3.77
C ILE A 105 -8.63 -2.88 -3.34
N ALA A 106 -9.00 -1.87 -4.11
CA ALA A 106 -10.20 -1.07 -3.88
C ALA A 106 -10.98 -0.91 -5.18
N GLU A 107 -12.29 -1.06 -5.09
CA GLU A 107 -13.23 -0.93 -6.20
C GLU A 107 -14.33 0.04 -5.79
N GLY A 108 -14.60 1.02 -6.65
CA GLY A 108 -15.70 1.97 -6.49
C GLY A 108 -17.02 1.44 -7.04
N PRO A 109 -18.15 2.08 -6.72
CA PRO A 109 -19.41 1.73 -7.36
C PRO A 109 -19.37 2.09 -8.84
N SER A 110 -20.12 1.36 -9.68
CA SER A 110 -20.05 1.49 -11.15
C SER A 110 -20.50 2.86 -11.69
N ASP A 111 -21.26 3.62 -10.90
CA ASP A 111 -21.73 4.98 -11.20
C ASP A 111 -20.81 6.06 -10.60
N TYR A 112 -19.65 5.68 -10.06
CA TYR A 112 -18.67 6.63 -9.53
C TYR A 112 -17.87 7.28 -10.65
N GLU A 113 -18.11 8.57 -10.89
CA GLU A 113 -17.52 9.33 -12.01
C GLU A 113 -16.07 9.79 -11.77
N ARG A 114 -15.31 9.11 -10.89
CA ARG A 114 -13.93 9.50 -10.55
C ARG A 114 -13.03 8.28 -10.45
N GLU A 115 -11.79 8.46 -10.92
CA GLU A 115 -10.76 7.46 -10.74
C GLU A 115 -10.27 7.41 -9.30
N ILE A 116 -10.17 6.20 -8.77
CA ILE A 116 -9.72 5.97 -7.41
C ILE A 116 -8.31 5.39 -7.37
N GLY A 117 -7.66 5.62 -6.24
CA GLY A 117 -6.48 4.88 -5.84
C GLY A 117 -6.49 4.59 -4.35
N VAL A 118 -5.43 3.91 -3.92
CA VAL A 118 -5.12 3.69 -2.51
C VAL A 118 -3.78 4.31 -2.14
N TRP A 119 -3.66 4.74 -0.89
CA TRP A 119 -2.39 5.24 -0.36
C TRP A 119 -2.27 4.98 1.14
N TYR A 120 -1.04 4.85 1.60
CA TYR A 120 -0.72 4.74 3.02
C TYR A 120 -0.28 6.09 3.57
N ASP A 121 -1.01 6.58 4.56
CA ASP A 121 -0.66 7.78 5.30
C ASP A 121 0.21 7.41 6.50
N GLY A 122 1.52 7.61 6.36
CA GLY A 122 2.49 7.35 7.43
C GLY A 122 2.28 8.20 8.68
N SER A 123 1.68 9.39 8.57
CA SER A 123 1.41 10.25 9.72
C SER A 123 0.22 9.74 10.56
N ARG A 124 -0.72 9.05 9.91
CA ARG A 124 -1.89 8.44 10.56
C ARG A 124 -1.70 6.96 10.87
N GLY A 125 -0.71 6.31 10.23
CA GLY A 125 -0.54 4.86 10.27
C GLY A 125 -1.68 4.10 9.60
N ARG A 126 -2.35 4.70 8.61
CA ARG A 126 -3.61 4.19 8.03
C ARG A 126 -3.57 4.22 6.51
N TRP A 127 -4.28 3.27 5.90
CA TRP A 127 -4.57 3.29 4.48
C TRP A 127 -5.85 4.09 4.20
N ALA A 128 -5.95 4.62 2.99
CA ALA A 128 -7.12 5.31 2.48
C ALA A 128 -7.41 4.95 1.03
N VAL A 129 -8.69 5.03 0.66
CA VAL A 129 -9.14 5.18 -0.74
C VAL A 129 -9.23 6.66 -1.03
N PHE A 130 -8.75 7.11 -2.18
CA PHE A 130 -8.74 8.52 -2.56
C PHE A 130 -9.14 8.74 -4.02
N ASN A 131 -9.62 9.94 -4.34
CA ASN A 131 -9.85 10.36 -5.72
C ASN A 131 -8.55 10.87 -6.36
N GLN A 132 -8.16 10.30 -7.50
CA GLN A 132 -6.94 10.64 -8.24
C GLN A 132 -6.93 12.09 -8.72
N ASP A 133 -8.08 12.60 -9.16
CA ASP A 133 -8.31 14.00 -9.54
C ASP A 133 -8.20 15.01 -8.38
N ARG A 134 -8.05 14.50 -7.14
CA ARG A 134 -8.01 15.28 -5.88
C ARG A 134 -9.30 16.01 -5.55
N SER A 135 -10.39 15.72 -6.24
CA SER A 135 -11.71 16.21 -5.87
C SER A 135 -12.11 15.65 -4.50
N PRO A 136 -12.85 16.42 -3.68
CA PRO A 136 -13.30 15.96 -2.36
C PRO A 136 -14.00 14.59 -2.44
N MET A 137 -13.73 13.73 -1.46
CA MET A 137 -14.37 12.42 -1.36
C MET A 137 -15.84 12.61 -0.95
N PRO A 138 -16.82 12.23 -1.79
CA PRO A 138 -18.22 12.39 -1.43
C PRO A 138 -18.58 11.52 -0.23
N GLU A 139 -19.30 12.10 0.73
CA GLU A 139 -19.81 11.34 1.86
C GLU A 139 -20.86 10.32 1.40
N GLY A 140 -20.85 9.14 1.99
CA GLY A 140 -21.76 8.06 1.66
C GLY A 140 -21.26 7.12 0.55
N THR A 141 -20.25 7.51 -0.25
CA THR A 141 -19.64 6.60 -1.23
C THR A 141 -19.12 5.35 -0.54
N ALA A 142 -19.39 4.18 -1.12
CA ALA A 142 -19.00 2.89 -0.57
C ALA A 142 -18.07 2.16 -1.54
N PHE A 143 -16.91 1.76 -1.05
CA PHE A 143 -15.86 1.07 -1.79
C PHE A 143 -15.76 -0.37 -1.30
N ARG A 144 -15.68 -1.33 -2.21
CA ARG A 144 -15.27 -2.68 -1.84
C ARG A 144 -13.76 -2.68 -1.67
N VAL A 145 -13.29 -3.07 -0.49
CA VAL A 145 -11.85 -3.13 -0.16
C VAL A 145 -11.48 -4.57 0.14
N VAL A 146 -10.42 -5.05 -0.51
CA VAL A 146 -9.80 -6.35 -0.27
C VAL A 146 -8.39 -6.12 0.23
N VAL A 147 -8.03 -6.79 1.32
CA VAL A 147 -6.71 -6.71 1.94
C VAL A 147 -6.13 -8.10 2.10
N SER A 148 -4.85 -8.29 1.78
CA SER A 148 -4.18 -9.60 1.88
C SER A 148 -2.75 -9.48 2.43
N GLU A 149 -2.25 -10.58 3.00
CA GLU A 149 -0.85 -10.72 3.44
C GLU A 149 0.09 -11.19 2.30
N GLY A 150 -0.35 -11.12 1.04
CA GLY A 150 0.57 -10.93 -0.10
C GLY A 150 1.08 -12.15 -0.86
N LYS A 151 0.46 -13.33 -0.80
CA LYS A 151 0.91 -14.47 -1.63
C LYS A 151 0.50 -14.40 -3.10
N ASN A 152 -0.57 -13.65 -3.42
CA ASN A 152 -1.15 -13.56 -4.77
C ASN A 152 -1.22 -12.12 -5.34
N GLY A 153 -0.39 -11.22 -4.80
CA GLY A 153 -0.41 -9.79 -5.14
C GLY A 153 0.93 -9.31 -5.69
N ILE A 154 0.90 -8.58 -6.80
CA ILE A 154 2.05 -7.96 -7.45
C ILE A 154 1.96 -6.44 -7.20
N VAL A 155 3.03 -5.86 -6.65
CA VAL A 155 3.20 -4.41 -6.61
C VAL A 155 3.95 -3.99 -7.86
N HIS A 156 3.22 -3.46 -8.84
CA HIS A 156 3.76 -3.04 -10.12
C HIS A 156 4.12 -1.55 -10.12
N ARG A 157 5.21 -1.18 -10.80
CA ARG A 157 5.63 0.22 -10.98
C ARG A 157 5.98 0.49 -12.44
N ALA A 158 5.40 1.54 -12.99
CA ALA A 158 5.73 2.08 -14.31
C ALA A 158 7.13 2.72 -14.25
N LYS A 159 8.09 2.14 -14.96
CA LYS A 159 9.49 2.58 -15.08
C LYS A 159 9.80 2.79 -16.57
N PRO A 160 10.78 3.64 -16.93
CA PRO A 160 11.10 3.89 -18.34
C PRO A 160 11.31 2.63 -19.20
N GLY A 161 11.82 1.54 -18.61
CA GLY A 161 12.07 0.29 -19.33
C GLY A 161 10.87 -0.65 -19.50
N ASN A 162 9.72 -0.38 -18.87
CA ASN A 162 8.52 -1.20 -19.01
C ASN A 162 7.29 -0.41 -19.47
N ILE A 163 7.45 0.88 -19.80
CA ILE A 163 6.38 1.74 -20.33
C ILE A 163 6.42 1.69 -21.86
N VAL A 164 5.25 1.49 -22.46
CA VAL A 164 5.02 1.66 -23.89
C VAL A 164 3.74 2.48 -24.04
N GLU A 165 3.85 3.69 -24.59
CA GLU A 165 2.73 4.61 -24.81
C GLU A 165 1.86 4.83 -23.55
N ASN A 166 0.63 4.32 -23.55
CA ASN A 166 -0.37 4.46 -22.49
C ASN A 166 -0.36 3.30 -21.48
N GLY A 167 0.58 2.36 -21.56
CA GLY A 167 0.62 1.22 -20.65
C GLY A 167 2.00 0.83 -20.15
N THR A 168 2.00 -0.13 -19.22
CA THR A 168 3.19 -0.66 -18.58
C THR A 168 3.08 -2.17 -18.39
N PHE A 169 4.10 -2.89 -18.83
CA PHE A 169 4.13 -4.35 -18.82
C PHE A 169 4.55 -4.91 -17.46
N LEU A 170 3.80 -5.90 -16.99
CA LEU A 170 4.14 -6.71 -15.83
C LEU A 170 5.24 -7.71 -16.22
N ASP A 171 6.16 -7.96 -15.30
CA ASP A 171 7.14 -9.03 -15.42
C ASP A 171 7.20 -9.77 -14.08
N ASP A 172 6.34 -10.78 -13.95
CA ASP A 172 6.19 -11.55 -12.72
C ASP A 172 5.86 -13.02 -13.03
N PRO A 173 6.49 -14.01 -12.36
CA PRO A 173 6.21 -15.43 -12.56
C PRO A 173 4.74 -15.82 -12.36
N LEU A 174 3.94 -15.04 -11.63
CA LEU A 174 2.51 -15.28 -11.45
C LEU A 174 1.71 -15.01 -12.73
N THR A 175 2.18 -14.13 -13.62
CA THR A 175 1.45 -13.64 -14.79
C THR A 175 2.12 -13.91 -16.15
N ASN A 176 3.44 -14.08 -16.17
CA ASN A 176 4.19 -14.33 -17.41
C ASN A 176 3.73 -15.63 -18.09
N GLU A 177 3.55 -15.60 -19.41
CA GLU A 177 3.15 -16.77 -20.22
C GLU A 177 1.81 -17.41 -19.77
N LYS A 178 0.97 -16.63 -19.07
CA LYS A 178 -0.29 -17.10 -18.49
C LYS A 178 -1.46 -16.23 -18.94
N PRO A 179 -1.97 -16.42 -20.18
CA PRO A 179 -3.13 -15.69 -20.68
C PRO A 179 -4.44 -16.04 -19.93
N GLY A 180 -4.49 -17.18 -19.24
CA GLY A 180 -5.70 -17.67 -18.57
C GLY A 180 -5.95 -17.14 -17.15
N VAL A 181 -5.08 -16.29 -16.59
CA VAL A 181 -5.32 -15.69 -15.27
C VAL A 181 -6.30 -14.52 -15.39
N GLU A 182 -7.05 -14.27 -14.33
CA GLU A 182 -7.86 -13.05 -14.21
C GLU A 182 -7.20 -12.12 -13.19
N LEU A 183 -7.09 -10.84 -13.54
CA LEU A 183 -6.42 -9.83 -12.74
C LEU A 183 -7.40 -8.75 -12.29
N ALA A 184 -7.32 -8.37 -11.02
CA ALA A 184 -7.88 -7.10 -10.52
C ALA A 184 -6.74 -6.13 -10.25
N VAL A 185 -6.97 -4.85 -10.55
CA VAL A 185 -5.97 -3.79 -10.42
C VAL A 185 -6.52 -2.64 -9.59
N THR A 186 -5.68 -2.04 -8.76
CA THR A 186 -5.95 -0.77 -8.09
C THR A 186 -4.71 0.10 -8.14
N GLN A 187 -4.89 1.38 -8.44
CA GLN A 187 -3.81 2.34 -8.44
C GLN A 187 -3.29 2.58 -7.02
N ASN A 188 -1.98 2.53 -6.80
CA ASN A 188 -1.35 2.69 -5.49
C ASN A 188 -0.38 3.87 -5.54
N TRP A 189 -0.71 4.95 -4.83
CA TRP A 189 0.07 6.19 -4.90
C TRP A 189 1.46 6.07 -4.26
N ASN A 190 1.60 5.23 -3.23
CA ASN A 190 2.85 5.07 -2.49
C ASN A 190 3.05 3.65 -1.91
N PRO A 191 3.23 2.61 -2.75
CA PRO A 191 3.45 1.25 -2.25
C PRO A 191 4.65 1.19 -1.29
N GLY A 192 4.49 0.54 -0.14
CA GLY A 192 5.53 0.51 0.89
C GLY A 192 5.75 1.87 1.59
N GLY A 193 4.84 2.83 1.43
CA GLY A 193 5.00 4.21 1.88
C GLY A 193 5.87 5.08 0.98
N VAL A 194 6.28 4.60 -0.20
CA VAL A 194 7.17 5.30 -1.13
C VAL A 194 6.54 5.42 -2.52
N GLY A 195 6.58 6.63 -3.07
CA GLY A 195 5.94 7.02 -4.33
C GLY A 195 5.43 8.45 -4.20
N ASN A 196 4.70 8.91 -5.22
CA ASN A 196 3.96 10.18 -5.22
C ASN A 196 3.29 10.48 -6.58
N THR A 197 3.16 9.50 -7.46
CA THR A 197 2.69 9.72 -8.82
C THR A 197 1.20 9.48 -8.90
N TYR A 198 0.46 10.52 -9.29
CA TYR A 198 -0.95 10.41 -9.65
C TYR A 198 -1.09 9.87 -11.08
N ASN A 199 -2.15 9.11 -11.31
CA ASN A 199 -2.58 8.68 -12.63
C ASN A 199 -4.11 8.77 -12.68
N ASP A 200 -4.59 9.96 -13.01
CA ASP A 200 -6.01 10.30 -13.05
C ASP A 200 -6.62 9.89 -14.39
N HIS A 201 -6.53 8.59 -14.67
CA HIS A 201 -6.98 7.96 -15.90
C HIS A 201 -7.59 6.59 -15.56
N PRO A 202 -8.68 6.18 -16.25
CA PRO A 202 -9.22 4.84 -16.11
C PRO A 202 -8.16 3.81 -16.48
N VAL A 203 -8.03 2.77 -15.68
CA VAL A 203 -7.02 1.72 -15.87
C VAL A 203 -7.65 0.37 -16.17
N GLY A 204 -7.12 -0.27 -17.20
CA GLY A 204 -7.47 -1.63 -17.60
C GLY A 204 -6.27 -2.55 -17.56
N VAL A 205 -6.54 -3.85 -17.75
CA VAL A 205 -5.51 -4.89 -17.92
C VAL A 205 -5.79 -5.68 -19.19
N ARG A 206 -4.73 -6.02 -19.93
CA ARG A 206 -4.82 -6.90 -21.11
C ARG A 206 -3.60 -7.80 -21.22
N TYR A 207 -3.76 -8.96 -21.83
CA TYR A 207 -2.65 -9.81 -22.20
C TYR A 207 -2.15 -9.45 -23.61
N ASP A 208 -0.84 -9.38 -23.77
CA ASP A 208 -0.15 -9.17 -25.04
C ASP A 208 0.53 -10.49 -25.42
N ASP A 209 -0.05 -11.16 -26.42
CA ASP A 209 0.44 -12.46 -26.93
C ASP A 209 1.80 -12.34 -27.65
N ASP A 210 2.14 -11.18 -28.22
CA ASP A 210 3.43 -10.99 -28.89
C ASP A 210 4.59 -10.87 -27.88
N ARG A 211 4.29 -10.40 -26.68
CA ARG A 211 5.24 -10.23 -25.58
C ARG A 211 5.16 -11.33 -24.53
N ASP A 212 4.15 -12.18 -24.58
CA ASP A 212 3.80 -13.15 -23.54
C ASP A 212 3.65 -12.51 -22.14
N ARG A 213 3.09 -11.29 -22.08
CA ARG A 213 3.01 -10.48 -20.85
C ARG A 213 1.66 -9.79 -20.69
N TRP A 214 1.27 -9.60 -19.43
CA TRP A 214 0.18 -8.70 -19.09
C TRP A 214 0.63 -7.24 -19.09
N GLU A 215 -0.28 -6.34 -19.40
CA GLU A 215 -0.11 -4.88 -19.39
C GLU A 215 -1.18 -4.22 -18.53
N VAL A 216 -0.79 -3.29 -17.66
CA VAL A 216 -1.70 -2.28 -17.09
C VAL A 216 -1.67 -1.06 -18.00
N PHE A 217 -2.82 -0.60 -18.49
CA PHE A 217 -2.88 0.52 -19.43
C PHE A 217 -3.96 1.52 -19.07
N ASN A 218 -3.74 2.78 -19.44
CA ASN A 218 -4.76 3.83 -19.36
C ASN A 218 -5.74 3.65 -20.52
N GLU A 219 -7.02 3.41 -20.21
CA GLU A 219 -8.04 3.06 -21.21
C GLU A 219 -8.38 4.22 -22.14
N ASP A 220 -8.23 5.45 -21.65
CA ASP A 220 -8.42 6.68 -22.41
C ASP A 220 -7.25 7.03 -23.35
N ARG A 221 -6.23 6.18 -23.41
CA ARG A 221 -5.00 6.32 -24.20
C ARG A 221 -4.09 7.48 -23.75
N ALA A 222 -4.31 8.05 -22.57
CA ALA A 222 -3.37 8.99 -22.00
C ALA A 222 -2.02 8.29 -21.71
N PRO A 223 -0.87 8.94 -21.97
CA PRO A 223 0.44 8.34 -21.71
C PRO A 223 0.59 7.86 -20.26
N MET A 224 1.18 6.68 -20.06
CA MET A 224 1.40 6.13 -18.72
C MET A 224 2.42 6.97 -17.96
N PRO A 225 2.09 7.58 -16.81
CA PRO A 225 3.02 8.42 -16.07
C PRO A 225 4.19 7.60 -15.49
N PRO A 226 5.46 7.98 -15.73
CA PRO A 226 6.58 7.35 -15.06
C PRO A 226 6.48 7.48 -13.54
N GLY A 227 6.64 6.35 -12.84
CA GLY A 227 6.50 6.27 -11.38
C GLY A 227 5.08 5.94 -10.90
N ALA A 228 4.06 5.91 -11.77
CA ALA A 228 2.75 5.38 -11.42
C ALA A 228 2.90 3.93 -10.93
N ALA A 229 2.11 3.54 -9.94
CA ALA A 229 2.21 2.22 -9.33
C ALA A 229 0.83 1.63 -9.08
N PHE A 230 0.78 0.30 -9.07
CA PHE A 230 -0.45 -0.47 -9.05
C PHE A 230 -0.29 -1.68 -8.15
N ASN A 231 -1.35 -2.02 -7.42
CA ASN A 231 -1.52 -3.33 -6.81
C ASN A 231 -2.30 -4.19 -7.80
N VAL A 232 -1.75 -5.34 -8.20
CA VAL A 232 -2.37 -6.28 -9.13
C VAL A 232 -2.56 -7.63 -8.44
N SER A 233 -3.79 -8.09 -8.30
CA SER A 233 -4.11 -9.38 -7.67
C SER A 233 -4.65 -10.37 -8.67
N LEU A 234 -4.24 -11.63 -8.53
CA LEU A 234 -4.85 -12.74 -9.25
C LEU A 234 -6.20 -13.06 -8.58
N THR A 235 -7.31 -12.86 -9.29
CA THR A 235 -8.67 -13.17 -8.81
C THR A 235 -9.09 -14.60 -9.15
N ARG A 236 -8.42 -15.20 -10.13
CA ARG A 236 -8.57 -16.60 -10.52
C ARG A 236 -7.27 -17.14 -11.08
N THR A 237 -6.85 -18.29 -10.57
CA THR A 237 -5.80 -19.12 -11.17
C THR A 237 -6.45 -20.21 -12.04
N PRO A 238 -5.91 -20.52 -13.23
CA PRO A 238 -6.34 -21.65 -14.05
C PRO A 238 -6.31 -22.98 -13.31
#